data_AF-A0A946BL93-F1
#
_entry.id   AF-A0A946BL93-F1
#
_cell.length_a   1.000
_cell.length_b   1.000
_cell.length_c   1.000
_cell.angle_alpha   90.00
_cell.angle_beta   90.00
_cell.angle_gamma   90.00
#
_symmetry.space_group_name_H-M   'P 1'
#
loop_
_entity.id
_entity.type
_entity.pdbx_description
1 polymer ?
#
loop_
_entity_poly.entity_id
_entity_poly.type
_entity_poly.pdbx_seq_one_letter_code
_entity_poly.pdbx_strand_id
1 'polypeptide(L)'
;MTVSKRINEIFHNWDKEAYRAMHHPDYMFIREFEMVTVNDHIETLDLAIKDGYDVHKRWTTIHENDYVSELRWEEGNEVVT
;
A
#
# COMPACT_ATOMS: atom_id res chain seq x y z
N MET A 1 6.35 -0.10 16.27
CA MET A 1 5.16 0.24 15.45
C MET A 1 5.13 -0.75 14.30
N THR A 2 3.99 -1.37 14.03
CA THR A 2 3.88 -2.35 12.93
C THR A 2 3.89 -1.65 11.56
N VAL A 3 4.22 -2.39 10.49
CA VAL A 3 4.22 -1.85 9.12
C VAL A 3 2.80 -1.45 8.73
N SER A 4 1.81 -2.28 9.04
CA SER A 4 0.38 -1.99 8.82
C SER A 4 -0.04 -0.66 9.44
N LYS A 5 0.29 -0.42 10.73
CA LYS A 5 -0.05 0.82 11.43
C LYS A 5 0.65 2.03 10.80
N ARG A 6 1.94 1.91 10.47
CA ARG A 6 2.71 2.98 9.81
C ARG A 6 2.11 3.36 8.46
N ILE A 7 1.78 2.37 7.63
CA ILE A 7 1.16 2.60 6.32
C ILE A 7 -0.23 3.24 6.50
N ASN A 8 -1.01 2.81 7.50
CA ASN A 8 -2.32 3.39 7.79
C ASN A 8 -2.22 4.88 8.15
N GLU A 9 -1.25 5.27 8.99
CA GLU A 9 -0.97 6.67 9.32
C GLU A 9 -0.58 7.49 8.08
N ILE A 10 0.27 6.94 7.21
CA ILE A 10 0.68 7.58 5.95
C ILE A 10 -0.52 7.78 5.01
N PHE A 11 -1.40 6.79 4.88
CA PHE A 11 -2.58 6.90 4.01
C PHE A 11 -3.69 7.78 4.60
N HIS A 12 -3.78 7.93 5.93
CA HIS A 12 -4.78 8.81 6.54
C HIS A 12 -4.60 10.27 6.11
N ASN A 13 -3.34 10.69 5.98
CA ASN A 13 -2.94 11.98 5.43
C ASN A 13 -1.91 11.74 4.33
N TRP A 14 -2.37 11.19 3.19
CA TRP A 14 -1.51 10.72 2.10
C TRP A 14 -0.21 11.53 1.94
N ASP A 15 0.89 10.95 2.41
CA ASP A 15 2.23 11.55 2.39
C ASP A 15 3.16 10.65 1.56
N LYS A 16 3.40 11.08 0.32
CA LYS A 16 4.25 10.36 -0.64
C LYS A 16 5.69 10.23 -0.19
N GLU A 17 6.21 11.26 0.48
CA GLU A 17 7.61 11.27 0.90
C GLU A 17 7.80 10.32 2.08
N ALA A 18 6.84 10.29 3.01
CA ALA A 18 6.81 9.30 4.08
C ALA A 18 6.64 7.86 3.54
N TYR A 19 5.78 7.68 2.52
CA TYR A 19 5.62 6.38 1.85
C TYR A 19 6.90 5.95 1.12
N ARG A 20 7.59 6.87 0.44
CA ARG A 20 8.87 6.58 -0.21
C ARG A 20 9.93 6.19 0.83
N ALA A 21 10.05 6.99 1.89
CA ALA A 21 11.08 6.82 2.92
C ALA A 21 10.91 5.56 3.79
N MET A 22 9.75 4.91 3.76
CA MET A 22 9.56 3.63 4.47
C MET A 22 10.03 2.41 3.67
N HIS A 23 10.32 2.55 2.38
CA HIS A 23 10.80 1.47 1.52
C HIS A 23 12.32 1.61 1.29
N HIS A 24 12.99 0.47 1.12
CA HIS A 24 14.37 0.46 0.64
C HIS A 24 14.43 1.02 -0.79
N PRO A 25 15.50 1.72 -1.21
CA PRO A 25 15.61 2.25 -2.58
C PRO A 25 15.45 1.18 -3.68
N ASP A 26 15.91 -0.04 -3.41
CA ASP A 26 15.80 -1.19 -4.33
C ASP A 26 14.53 -2.02 -4.14
N TYR A 27 13.60 -1.57 -3.30
CA TYR A 27 12.33 -2.26 -3.10
C TYR A 27 11.51 -2.23 -4.40
N MET A 28 10.89 -3.36 -4.74
CA MET A 28 10.02 -3.47 -5.91
C MET A 28 8.70 -4.15 -5.54
N PHE A 29 7.64 -3.72 -6.21
CA PHE A 29 6.33 -4.34 -6.13
C PHE A 29 6.19 -5.35 -7.27
N ILE A 30 5.70 -6.55 -6.99
CA ILE A 30 5.22 -7.47 -8.01
C ILE A 30 3.70 -7.30 -8.08
N ARG A 31 3.21 -6.83 -9.22
CA ARG A 31 1.79 -6.69 -9.52
C ARG A 31 1.46 -7.62 -10.67
N GLU A 32 0.75 -8.71 -10.36
CA GLU A 32 0.47 -9.81 -11.29
C GLU A 32 1.74 -10.33 -11.98
N PHE A 33 2.05 -9.85 -13.19
CA PHE A 33 3.19 -10.26 -14.01
C PHE A 33 4.25 -9.16 -14.19
N GLU A 34 4.11 -8.02 -13.52
CA GLU A 34 4.96 -6.86 -13.69
C GLU A 34 5.72 -6.50 -12.40
N MET A 35 7.00 -6.13 -12.56
CA MET A 35 7.79 -5.51 -11.49
C MET A 35 7.70 -4.00 -11.62
N VAL A 36 7.29 -3.34 -10.54
CA VAL A 36 7.03 -1.90 -10.48
C VAL A 36 7.93 -1.28 -9.41
N THR A 37 8.58 -0.16 -9.74
CA THR A 37 9.41 0.55 -8.76
C THR A 37 8.55 1.23 -7.69
N VAL A 38 9.14 1.59 -6.55
CA VAL A 38 8.43 2.38 -5.52
C VAL A 38 7.91 3.70 -6.08
N ASN A 39 8.66 4.37 -6.97
CA ASN A 39 8.24 5.66 -7.52
C ASN A 39 7.03 5.52 -8.44
N ASP A 40 7.05 4.55 -9.36
CA ASP A 40 5.93 4.30 -10.27
C ASP A 40 4.67 3.89 -9.51
N HIS A 41 4.85 3.11 -8.44
CA HIS A 41 3.75 2.73 -7.54
C HIS A 41 3.17 3.95 -6.81
N ILE A 42 4.00 4.86 -6.29
CA ILE A 42 3.56 6.10 -5.63
C ILE A 42 2.80 6.99 -6.61
N GLU A 43 3.24 7.11 -7.87
CA GLU A 43 2.54 7.89 -8.88
C GLU A 43 1.14 7.31 -9.16
N THR A 44 1.05 5.98 -9.25
CA THR A 44 -0.23 5.28 -9.41
C THR A 44 -1.17 5.53 -8.22
N LEU A 45 -0.66 5.41 -6.99
CA LEU A 45 -1.44 5.66 -5.78
C LEU A 45 -1.89 7.12 -5.69
N ASP A 46 -1.03 8.07 -6.05
CA ASP A 46 -1.37 9.49 -5.99
C ASP A 46 -2.51 9.86 -6.93
N LEU A 47 -2.48 9.34 -8.16
CA LEU A 47 -3.56 9.52 -9.11
C LEU A 47 -4.86 8.91 -8.58
N ALA A 48 -4.81 7.67 -8.09
CA ALA A 48 -5.98 7.00 -7.53
C ALA A 48 -6.59 7.78 -6.34
N ILE A 49 -5.76 8.21 -5.39
CA ILE A 49 -6.21 8.94 -4.20
C ILE A 49 -6.84 10.28 -4.59
N LYS A 50 -6.25 11.00 -5.57
CA LYS A 50 -6.84 12.24 -6.12
C LYS A 50 -8.20 12.01 -6.79
N ASP A 51 -8.39 10.86 -7.42
CA ASP A 51 -9.66 10.45 -8.03
C ASP A 51 -10.68 9.93 -7.01
N GLY A 52 -10.38 10.05 -5.70
CA GLY A 52 -11.29 9.69 -4.60
C GLY A 52 -11.16 8.23 -4.16
N TYR A 53 -10.08 7.55 -4.55
CA TYR A 53 -9.81 6.20 -4.08
C TYR A 53 -9.45 6.19 -2.60
N ASP A 54 -10.35 5.64 -1.80
CA ASP A 54 -10.13 5.39 -0.38
C ASP A 54 -9.50 4.00 -0.18
N VAL A 55 -8.22 3.97 0.17
CA VAL A 55 -7.49 2.71 0.41
C VAL A 55 -8.00 2.01 1.68
N HIS A 56 -8.47 2.79 2.67
CA HIS A 56 -8.82 2.30 4.00
C HIS A 56 -10.07 1.42 3.99
N LYS A 57 -10.98 1.67 3.04
CA LYS A 57 -12.19 0.88 2.85
C LYS A 57 -11.94 -0.49 2.22
N ARG A 58 -10.74 -0.72 1.71
CA ARG A 58 -10.46 -1.83 0.81
C ARG A 58 -9.37 -2.75 1.29
N TRP A 59 -8.81 -2.55 2.49
CA TRP A 59 -7.75 -3.43 3.00
C TRP A 59 -7.90 -3.76 4.48
N THR A 60 -7.55 -5.00 4.83
CA THR A 60 -7.52 -5.48 6.22
C THR A 60 -6.23 -6.26 6.47
N THR A 61 -5.56 -6.04 7.60
CA THR A 61 -4.39 -6.83 8.00
C THR A 61 -4.85 -8.21 8.49
N ILE A 62 -4.33 -9.27 7.83
CA ILE A 62 -4.64 -10.67 8.15
C ILE A 62 -3.58 -11.27 9.06
N HIS A 63 -2.31 -10.97 8.78
CA HIS A 63 -1.17 -11.45 9.57
C HIS A 63 -0.03 -10.44 9.49
N GLU A 64 0.75 -10.32 10.55
CA GLU A 64 1.95 -9.49 10.56
C GLU A 64 2.95 -9.96 11.61
N ASN A 65 4.23 -9.93 11.26
CA ASN A 65 5.35 -10.12 12.17
C ASN A 65 6.56 -9.25 11.74
N ASP A 66 7.72 -9.49 12.34
CA ASP A 66 8.94 -8.69 12.09
C ASP A 66 9.47 -8.78 10.65
N TYR A 67 9.03 -9.78 9.87
CA TYR A 67 9.53 -10.07 8.53
C TYR A 67 8.48 -9.98 7.43
N VAL A 68 7.20 -10.17 7.75
CA VAL A 68 6.12 -10.21 6.75
C VAL A 68 4.86 -9.50 7.26
N SER A 69 4.17 -8.83 6.35
CA SER A 69 2.83 -8.29 6.53
C SER A 69 1.94 -8.83 5.41
N GLU A 70 0.81 -9.42 5.80
CA GLU A 70 -0.19 -9.98 4.90
C GLU A 70 -1.47 -9.17 5.03
N LEU A 71 -1.92 -8.65 3.89
CA LEU A 71 -3.06 -7.75 3.79
C LEU A 71 -4.05 -8.41 2.84
N ARG A 72 -5.34 -8.34 3.18
CA ARG A 72 -6.44 -8.71 2.30
C ARG A 72 -6.99 -7.46 1.65
N TRP A 73 -7.14 -7.47 0.34
CA TRP A 73 -7.82 -6.44 -0.42
C TRP A 73 -9.25 -6.85 -0.79
N GLU A 74 -10.19 -5.92 -0.64
CA GLU A 74 -11.60 -6.10 -0.95
C GLU A 74 -12.08 -5.00 -1.90
N GLU A 75 -12.75 -5.40 -2.98
CA GLU A 75 -13.47 -4.49 -3.87
C GLU A 75 -14.96 -4.82 -3.85
N GLY A 76 -15.76 -3.88 -3.34
CA GLY A 76 -17.18 -4.13 -3.11
C GLY A 76 -17.38 -5.20 -2.04
N ASN A 77 -17.88 -6.37 -2.45
CA ASN A 77 -18.10 -7.53 -1.57
C ASN A 77 -17.20 -8.73 -1.95
N GLU A 78 -16.18 -8.52 -2.78
CA GLU A 78 -15.29 -9.59 -3.26
C GLU A 78 -13.85 -9.37 -2.77
N VAL A 79 -13.22 -10.48 -2.37
CA VAL A 79 -11.79 -10.51 -2.08
C VAL A 79 -11.05 -10.65 -3.41
N VAL A 80 -10.15 -9.72 -3.70
CA VAL A 80 -9.44 -9.66 -5.00
C VAL A 80 -7.94 -9.99 -4.90
N THR A 81 -7.44 -10.28 -3.69
CA THR A 81 -6.06 -10.71 -3.41
C THR A 81 -6.04 -11.94 -2.52
#